data_AF-A0A8J5YB31-F1
#
_entry.id   AF-A0A8J5YB31-F1
#
_cell.length_a   1.000
_cell.length_b   1.000
_cell.length_c   1.000
_cell.angle_alpha   90.00
_cell.angle_beta   90.00
_cell.angle_gamma   90.00
#
_symmetry.space_group_name_H-M   'P 1'
#
loop_
_entity.id
_entity.type
_entity.pdbx_description
1 polymer ?
#
loop_
_entity_poly.entity_id
_entity_poly.type
_entity_poly.pdbx_seq_one_letter_code
_entity_poly.pdbx_strand_id
1 'polypeptide(L)'
;MKTAHFILVFCLLALASPFAYASDPSPLQDFCVAINDPKDAVFVNGKFCKDPKLAKAQDFYYSGLNIPRNTSNPVGSTVTPVNVAQIPGLNTLGISLVRIDYAPNGGLNPPHTHPRATEILVVVEGTLYVGFVTSNTDNRLITKVLYPGDVFVFPIGLIHFQFNVGKTNAVAFAALSSQNPGVITVANAVFGSNPPSNTDVLVKAFQLDKNVHTFRACTSIMMKRLQLFVAAFAILAFSSLLASASDPSPLQDFCVAVNDTKNGVFVNGKFCKDPKLANAEDFFYSGLNIPRNTSNPVGSTVTPVNVAQIPGLNTLGISLVRIDYAPYGGLNPPHTHPRATEILVVLEGTLYVGFVTSNTDNRLITKVLNPGDVFVFPVGLIHFQFNIGNTKAVAFAGLSSQNPGVITIANAVFGPNPPINPDVLTKAFQLDKNIVTYLQSKFWSDNN
;
A
#
# COMPACT_ATOMS: atom_id res chain seq x y z
N MET A 1 -48.31 13.44 31.44
CA MET A 1 -47.06 14.17 31.76
C MET A 1 -45.81 13.29 31.81
N LYS A 2 -45.84 12.05 32.34
CA LYS A 2 -44.65 11.18 32.45
C LYS A 2 -44.09 10.67 31.10
N THR A 3 -44.95 10.41 30.12
CA THR A 3 -44.54 9.91 28.78
C THR A 3 -43.85 10.98 27.93
N ALA A 4 -44.26 12.25 28.06
CA ALA A 4 -43.67 13.37 27.32
C ALA A 4 -42.25 13.70 27.81
N HIS A 5 -41.97 13.54 29.11
CA HIS A 5 -40.62 13.67 29.66
C HIS A 5 -39.68 12.56 29.16
N PHE A 6 -40.18 11.33 29.02
CA PHE A 6 -39.39 10.22 28.48
C PHE A 6 -38.98 10.46 27.02
N ILE A 7 -39.91 10.94 26.19
CA ILE A 7 -39.63 11.27 24.78
C ILE A 7 -38.66 12.45 24.69
N LEU A 8 -38.84 13.48 25.53
CA LEU A 8 -37.93 14.64 25.57
C LEU A 8 -36.50 14.24 25.97
N VAL A 9 -36.34 13.37 26.97
CA VAL A 9 -35.03 12.84 27.40
C VAL A 9 -34.39 11.96 26.33
N PHE A 10 -35.17 11.12 25.63
CA PHE A 10 -34.69 10.34 24.49
C PHE A 10 -34.24 11.23 23.32
N CYS A 11 -35.00 12.28 22.99
CA CYS A 11 -34.63 13.25 21.97
C CYS A 11 -33.37 14.03 22.36
N LEU A 12 -33.22 14.43 23.63
CA LEU A 12 -32.03 15.11 24.14
C LEU A 12 -30.79 14.20 24.15
N LEU A 13 -30.94 12.92 24.48
CA LEU A 13 -29.85 11.91 24.39
C LEU A 13 -29.45 11.61 22.94
N ALA A 14 -30.42 11.55 22.01
CA ALA A 14 -30.15 11.36 20.58
C ALA A 14 -29.49 12.60 19.95
N LEU A 15 -29.84 13.81 20.41
CA LEU A 15 -29.17 15.07 20.03
C LEU A 15 -27.80 15.25 20.69
N ALA A 16 -27.53 14.55 21.81
CA ALA A 16 -26.24 14.49 22.47
C ALA A 16 -25.31 13.40 21.90
N SER A 17 -25.72 12.71 20.83
CA SER A 17 -24.81 11.85 20.06
C SER A 17 -23.71 12.75 19.51
N PRO A 18 -22.45 12.66 19.97
CA PRO A 18 -21.39 13.40 19.31
C PRO A 18 -21.34 12.89 17.87
N PHE A 19 -21.22 13.81 16.92
CA PHE A 19 -20.62 13.48 15.63
C PHE A 19 -19.24 12.91 15.94
N ALA A 20 -19.14 11.58 16.07
CA ALA A 20 -17.89 10.90 16.32
C ALA A 20 -17.13 10.91 15.00
N TYR A 21 -16.36 11.98 14.77
CA TYR A 21 -15.27 11.94 13.82
C TYR A 21 -14.19 11.05 14.41
N ALA A 22 -14.22 9.80 13.98
CA ALA A 22 -13.23 8.82 14.34
C ALA A 22 -12.11 8.96 13.28
N SER A 23 -11.00 9.59 13.64
CA SER A 23 -9.76 9.54 12.87
C SER A 23 -8.89 8.41 13.41
N ASP A 24 -8.09 7.79 12.56
CA ASP A 24 -7.03 6.90 13.03
C ASP A 24 -6.20 7.65 14.09
N PRO A 25 -5.97 7.05 15.27
CA PRO A 25 -5.15 7.70 16.28
C PRO A 25 -3.75 7.94 15.71
N SER A 26 -3.21 9.15 15.91
CA SER A 26 -1.84 9.45 15.52
C SER A 26 -0.89 8.40 16.11
N PRO A 27 0.11 7.92 15.33
CA PRO A 27 1.06 6.94 15.85
C PRO A 27 1.78 7.52 17.07
N LEU A 28 1.79 6.75 18.17
CA LEU A 28 2.48 7.14 19.41
C LEU A 28 4.00 6.90 19.35
N GLN A 29 4.45 6.16 18.34
CA GLN A 29 5.84 5.78 18.11
C GLN A 29 6.10 5.68 16.61
N ASP A 30 7.36 5.79 16.21
CA ASP A 30 7.80 5.77 14.80
C ASP A 30 7.37 4.50 14.04
N PHE A 31 7.39 3.35 14.72
CA PHE A 31 7.07 2.05 14.17
C PHE A 31 6.78 1.04 15.28
N CYS A 32 6.12 -0.07 14.94
CA CYS A 32 5.96 -1.24 15.80
C CYS A 32 6.61 -2.43 15.11
N VAL A 33 7.78 -2.88 15.55
CA VAL A 33 8.38 -4.12 15.01
C VAL A 33 7.67 -5.32 15.64
N ALA A 34 7.07 -6.18 14.80
CA ALA A 34 6.36 -7.36 15.29
C ALA A 34 7.30 -8.38 15.94
N ILE A 35 6.92 -8.88 17.12
CA ILE A 35 7.58 -9.98 17.82
C ILE A 35 6.55 -11.03 18.27
N ASN A 36 7.03 -12.23 18.56
CA ASN A 36 6.19 -13.33 19.06
C ASN A 36 6.12 -13.36 20.60
N ASP A 37 7.11 -12.80 21.30
CA ASP A 37 7.17 -12.78 22.75
C ASP A 37 6.36 -11.60 23.31
N PRO A 38 5.33 -11.83 24.15
CA PRO A 38 4.51 -10.78 24.71
C PRO A 38 5.17 -10.02 25.87
N LYS A 39 6.33 -10.46 26.38
CA LYS A 39 6.89 -9.90 27.61
C LYS A 39 7.21 -8.40 27.42
N ASP A 40 6.50 -7.57 28.19
CA ASP A 40 6.61 -6.10 28.20
C ASP A 40 6.30 -5.42 26.84
N ALA A 41 5.54 -6.08 25.96
CA ALA A 41 5.25 -5.62 24.60
C ALA A 41 3.81 -5.11 24.43
N VAL A 42 3.63 -4.04 23.66
CA VAL A 42 2.29 -3.49 23.32
C VAL A 42 1.66 -4.33 22.19
N PHE A 43 0.39 -4.68 22.30
CA PHE A 43 -0.33 -5.43 21.26
C PHE A 43 -1.03 -4.48 20.27
N VAL A 44 -0.57 -4.46 19.01
CA VAL A 44 -1.10 -3.60 17.93
C VAL A 44 -1.24 -4.41 16.64
N ASN A 45 -2.40 -4.33 15.98
CA ASN A 45 -2.69 -5.02 14.72
C ASN A 45 -2.46 -6.54 14.76
N GLY A 46 -2.81 -7.18 15.89
CA GLY A 46 -2.68 -8.63 16.05
C GLY A 46 -1.27 -9.11 16.37
N LYS A 47 -0.32 -8.20 16.64
CA LYS A 47 1.09 -8.50 16.93
C LYS A 47 1.59 -7.72 18.15
N PHE A 48 2.57 -8.30 18.85
CA PHE A 48 3.29 -7.60 19.92
C PHE A 48 4.39 -6.72 19.33
N CYS A 49 4.58 -5.52 19.88
CA CYS A 49 5.59 -4.56 19.46
C CYS A 49 6.85 -4.70 20.32
N LYS A 50 7.99 -4.89 19.64
CA LYS A 50 9.32 -4.72 20.22
C LYS A 50 9.51 -3.30 20.73
N ASP A 51 10.27 -3.12 21.81
CA ASP A 51 10.78 -1.81 22.21
C ASP A 51 11.47 -1.11 21.01
N PRO A 52 11.02 0.09 20.58
CA PRO A 52 11.61 0.81 19.47
C PRO A 52 13.12 1.07 19.62
N LYS A 53 13.64 1.16 20.85
CA LYS A 53 15.08 1.33 21.12
C LYS A 53 15.91 0.12 20.71
N LEU A 54 15.29 -1.07 20.70
CA LEU A 54 15.94 -2.32 20.32
C LEU A 54 15.82 -2.63 18.83
N ALA A 55 15.09 -1.81 18.07
CA ALA A 55 14.88 -2.04 16.64
C ALA A 55 16.19 -1.88 15.85
N LYS A 56 16.47 -2.80 14.94
CA LYS A 56 17.69 -2.86 14.13
C LYS A 56 17.32 -2.87 12.65
N ALA A 57 18.28 -2.56 11.77
CA ALA A 57 18.03 -2.56 10.32
C ALA A 57 17.48 -3.90 9.80
N GLN A 58 17.86 -5.02 10.43
CA GLN A 58 17.37 -6.34 10.07
C GLN A 58 15.86 -6.51 10.27
N ASP A 59 15.23 -5.72 11.16
CA ASP A 59 13.79 -5.75 11.38
C ASP A 59 13.01 -5.17 10.17
N PHE A 60 13.66 -4.40 9.31
CA PHE A 60 13.09 -3.69 8.16
C PHE A 60 13.60 -4.21 6.80
N TYR A 61 14.27 -5.36 6.78
CA TYR A 61 15.00 -5.87 5.63
C TYR A 61 14.56 -7.27 5.22
N TYR A 62 14.55 -7.51 3.90
CA TYR A 62 14.43 -8.83 3.30
C TYR A 62 15.38 -8.96 2.10
N SER A 63 15.86 -10.17 1.82
CA SER A 63 16.79 -10.45 0.73
C SER A 63 16.30 -11.55 -0.19
N GLY A 64 16.75 -11.52 -1.45
CA GLY A 64 16.56 -12.63 -2.38
C GLY A 64 15.31 -12.53 -3.26
N LEU A 65 14.69 -11.34 -3.37
CA LEU A 65 13.65 -11.12 -4.39
C LEU A 65 14.19 -11.06 -5.81
N ASN A 66 15.50 -11.02 -6.03
CA ASN A 66 16.10 -11.16 -7.36
C ASN A 66 16.08 -12.61 -7.86
N ILE A 67 15.89 -13.59 -6.98
CA ILE A 67 15.96 -15.01 -7.32
C ILE A 67 14.61 -15.45 -7.91
N PRO A 68 14.57 -15.88 -9.19
CA PRO A 68 13.34 -16.42 -9.79
C PRO A 68 12.88 -17.67 -9.04
N ARG A 69 11.56 -17.83 -8.86
CA ARG A 69 10.99 -19.04 -8.28
C ARG A 69 10.54 -20.05 -9.33
N ASN A 70 10.47 -21.31 -8.91
CA ASN A 70 10.08 -22.42 -9.76
C ASN A 70 8.60 -22.34 -10.12
N THR A 71 8.31 -22.18 -11.41
CA THR A 71 6.95 -22.11 -11.95
C THR A 71 6.42 -23.46 -12.46
N SER A 72 7.10 -24.58 -12.16
CA SER A 72 6.69 -25.94 -12.52
C SER A 72 5.53 -26.42 -11.63
N ASN A 73 4.36 -25.81 -11.79
CA ASN A 73 3.13 -26.16 -11.11
C ASN A 73 1.93 -25.96 -12.07
N PRO A 74 0.72 -26.44 -11.73
CA PRO A 74 -0.41 -26.46 -12.67
C PRO A 74 -0.84 -25.10 -13.21
N VAL A 75 -0.59 -24.01 -12.48
CA VAL A 75 -0.93 -22.66 -12.92
C VAL A 75 0.25 -21.95 -13.56
N GLY A 76 1.45 -22.53 -13.55
CA GLY A 76 2.62 -21.96 -14.22
C GLY A 76 3.09 -20.63 -13.64
N SER A 77 2.81 -20.32 -12.37
CA SER A 77 3.25 -19.07 -11.73
C SER A 77 3.65 -19.28 -10.28
N THR A 78 4.44 -18.37 -9.71
CA THR A 78 4.77 -18.37 -8.28
C THR A 78 4.82 -16.95 -7.74
N VAL A 79 4.14 -16.76 -6.61
CA VAL A 79 4.04 -15.49 -5.90
C VAL A 79 4.96 -15.55 -4.68
N THR A 80 5.91 -14.63 -4.57
CA THR A 80 6.84 -14.50 -3.44
C THR A 80 6.50 -13.23 -2.64
N PRO A 81 5.69 -13.35 -1.57
CA PRO A 81 5.30 -12.20 -0.77
C PRO A 81 6.44 -11.75 0.17
N VAL A 82 6.51 -10.44 0.36
CA VAL A 82 7.31 -9.75 1.38
C VAL A 82 6.37 -8.87 2.18
N ASN A 83 5.74 -9.50 3.17
CA ASN A 83 4.78 -8.87 4.06
C ASN A 83 5.28 -8.90 5.51
N VAL A 84 4.43 -8.56 6.48
CA VAL A 84 4.80 -8.53 7.91
C VAL A 84 5.37 -9.85 8.46
N ALA A 85 5.11 -10.98 7.81
CA ALA A 85 5.71 -12.26 8.18
C ALA A 85 7.19 -12.37 7.77
N GLN A 86 7.61 -11.69 6.70
CA GLN A 86 8.99 -11.65 6.22
C GLN A 86 9.77 -10.46 6.79
N ILE A 87 9.13 -9.30 6.90
CA ILE A 87 9.71 -8.07 7.46
C ILE A 87 8.86 -7.65 8.67
N PRO A 88 9.26 -8.00 9.90
CA PRO A 88 8.46 -7.70 11.09
C PRO A 88 8.23 -6.20 11.32
N GLY A 89 9.14 -5.35 10.84
CA GLY A 89 9.04 -3.89 10.85
C GLY A 89 7.91 -3.32 9.98
N LEU A 90 7.30 -4.11 9.09
CA LEU A 90 6.12 -3.69 8.34
C LEU A 90 4.84 -3.62 9.19
N ASN A 91 4.86 -4.14 10.42
CA ASN A 91 3.67 -4.04 11.26
C ASN A 91 3.32 -2.57 11.50
N THR A 92 2.03 -2.25 11.34
CA THR A 92 1.45 -0.89 11.37
C THR A 92 1.86 0.04 10.22
N LEU A 93 2.64 -0.41 9.23
CA LEU A 93 3.14 0.46 8.17
C LEU A 93 2.31 0.47 6.88
N GLY A 94 1.24 -0.34 6.80
CA GLY A 94 0.22 -0.21 5.76
C GLY A 94 0.67 -0.58 4.35
N ILE A 95 1.76 -1.34 4.19
CA ILE A 95 2.27 -1.72 2.88
C ILE A 95 2.96 -3.08 2.87
N SER A 96 2.95 -3.75 1.73
CA SER A 96 3.79 -4.94 1.47
C SER A 96 4.23 -4.96 0.00
N LEU A 97 5.16 -5.85 -0.31
CA LEU A 97 5.71 -6.03 -1.65
C LEU A 97 5.59 -7.50 -2.07
N VAL A 98 5.51 -7.75 -3.36
CA VAL A 98 5.51 -9.10 -3.92
C VAL A 98 6.33 -9.15 -5.21
N ARG A 99 7.02 -10.27 -5.44
CA ARG A 99 7.50 -10.67 -6.76
C ARG A 99 6.63 -11.79 -7.29
N ILE A 100 6.34 -11.75 -8.58
CA ILE A 100 5.60 -12.81 -9.27
C ILE A 100 6.40 -13.27 -10.48
N ASP A 101 6.68 -14.57 -10.54
CA ASP A 101 7.33 -15.23 -11.67
C ASP A 101 6.29 -16.05 -12.45
N TYR A 102 6.30 -15.92 -13.78
CA TYR A 102 5.35 -16.59 -14.67
C TYR A 102 6.09 -17.42 -15.72
N ALA A 103 5.69 -18.69 -15.87
CA ALA A 103 6.11 -19.58 -16.95
C ALA A 103 5.67 -19.02 -18.32
N PRO A 104 6.38 -19.36 -19.41
CA PRO A 104 6.00 -18.92 -20.75
C PRO A 104 4.74 -19.66 -21.20
N ASN A 105 4.04 -19.10 -22.19
CA ASN A 105 2.88 -19.74 -22.85
C ASN A 105 1.76 -20.13 -21.88
N GLY A 106 1.44 -19.25 -20.93
CA GLY A 106 0.25 -19.40 -20.09
C GLY A 106 0.47 -19.50 -18.59
N GLY A 107 1.61 -19.03 -18.06
CA GLY A 107 1.75 -18.81 -16.62
C GLY A 107 0.65 -17.88 -16.10
N LEU A 108 -0.19 -18.37 -15.21
CA LEU A 108 -1.39 -17.72 -14.70
C LEU A 108 -1.24 -17.47 -13.20
N ASN A 109 -1.35 -16.22 -12.77
CA ASN A 109 -1.81 -15.92 -11.42
C ASN A 109 -3.35 -15.93 -11.44
N PRO A 110 -4.00 -16.96 -10.88
CA PRO A 110 -5.43 -17.20 -11.10
C PRO A 110 -6.31 -16.05 -10.61
N PRO A 111 -7.58 -15.97 -11.06
CA PRO A 111 -8.53 -15.02 -10.51
C PRO A 111 -8.55 -15.05 -8.97
N HIS A 112 -8.21 -13.93 -8.37
CA HIS A 112 -8.13 -13.76 -6.93
C HIS A 112 -8.50 -12.34 -6.52
N THR A 113 -8.64 -12.11 -5.22
CA THR A 113 -8.85 -10.78 -4.67
C THR A 113 -8.07 -10.59 -3.36
N HIS A 114 -7.76 -9.34 -3.06
CA HIS A 114 -7.17 -8.89 -1.81
C HIS A 114 -8.23 -8.11 -1.02
N PRO A 115 -8.78 -8.69 0.07
CA PRO A 115 -9.85 -8.02 0.82
C PRO A 115 -9.38 -6.77 1.57
N ARG A 116 -8.07 -6.55 1.70
CA ARG A 116 -7.49 -5.45 2.49
C ARG A 116 -6.48 -4.59 1.73
N ALA A 117 -6.27 -4.81 0.43
CA ALA A 117 -5.30 -4.01 -0.31
C ALA A 117 -5.66 -3.80 -1.76
N THR A 118 -5.36 -2.59 -2.26
CA THR A 118 -5.10 -2.33 -3.67
C THR A 118 -3.73 -2.90 -4.03
N GLU A 119 -3.59 -3.44 -5.23
CA GLU A 119 -2.30 -3.83 -5.82
C GLU A 119 -1.90 -2.85 -6.93
N ILE A 120 -0.65 -2.37 -6.92
CA ILE A 120 -0.03 -1.66 -8.04
C ILE A 120 1.16 -2.48 -8.55
N LEU A 121 1.05 -2.97 -9.78
CA LEU A 121 1.99 -3.92 -10.39
C LEU A 121 2.81 -3.23 -11.47
N VAL A 122 4.11 -3.52 -11.52
CA VAL A 122 5.01 -3.17 -12.62
C VAL A 122 5.60 -4.43 -13.25
N VAL A 123 5.54 -4.52 -14.58
CA VAL A 123 6.17 -5.60 -15.33
C VAL A 123 7.63 -5.25 -15.56
N VAL A 124 8.54 -6.17 -15.27
CA VAL A 124 9.98 -5.98 -15.50
C VAL A 124 10.53 -6.87 -16.61
N GLU A 125 9.87 -8.00 -16.88
CA GLU A 125 10.22 -8.92 -17.96
C GLU A 125 8.96 -9.57 -18.55
N GLY A 126 9.01 -9.93 -19.83
CA GLY A 126 7.95 -10.68 -20.51
C GLY A 126 6.71 -9.85 -20.89
N THR A 127 5.56 -10.51 -21.02
CA THR A 127 4.32 -9.86 -21.48
C THR A 127 3.12 -10.43 -20.74
N LEU A 128 2.38 -9.58 -20.04
CA LEU A 128 1.23 -10.00 -19.21
C LEU A 128 -0.07 -9.45 -19.78
N TYR A 129 -1.05 -10.32 -20.01
CA TYR A 129 -2.45 -9.93 -20.11
C TYR A 129 -3.03 -9.90 -18.70
N VAL A 130 -3.50 -8.74 -18.27
CA VAL A 130 -4.03 -8.52 -16.92
C VAL A 130 -5.45 -7.97 -16.99
N GLY A 131 -6.19 -8.13 -15.90
CA GLY A 131 -7.43 -7.39 -15.73
C GLY A 131 -8.13 -7.62 -14.41
N PHE A 132 -9.14 -6.81 -14.16
CA PHE A 132 -10.05 -6.93 -13.03
C PHE A 132 -11.50 -6.78 -13.49
N VAL A 133 -12.44 -7.26 -12.67
CA VAL A 133 -13.87 -7.23 -12.96
C VAL A 133 -14.55 -6.32 -11.93
N THR A 134 -15.37 -5.37 -12.41
CA THR A 134 -16.18 -4.49 -11.54
C THR A 134 -17.28 -5.26 -10.82
N SER A 135 -17.75 -4.71 -9.70
CA SER A 135 -18.82 -5.31 -8.89
C SER A 135 -20.17 -5.33 -9.63
N ASN A 136 -21.10 -6.11 -9.10
CA ASN A 136 -22.47 -6.17 -9.60
C ASN A 136 -23.12 -4.77 -9.55
N THR A 137 -23.98 -4.42 -10.51
CA THR A 137 -24.52 -5.26 -11.61
C THR A 137 -23.73 -5.20 -12.92
N ASP A 138 -22.67 -4.39 -12.99
CA ASP A 138 -21.96 -4.12 -14.26
C ASP A 138 -21.13 -5.33 -14.73
N ASN A 139 -20.44 -6.03 -13.80
CA ASN A 139 -19.60 -7.20 -14.09
C ASN A 139 -18.64 -6.98 -15.27
N ARG A 140 -18.11 -5.78 -15.38
CA ARG A 140 -17.37 -5.34 -16.55
C ARG A 140 -15.89 -5.63 -16.38
N LEU A 141 -15.35 -6.28 -17.40
CA LEU A 141 -13.93 -6.61 -17.47
C LEU A 141 -13.13 -5.38 -17.93
N ILE A 142 -12.17 -4.95 -17.12
CA ILE A 142 -11.18 -3.94 -17.47
C ILE A 142 -9.82 -4.65 -17.61
N THR A 143 -9.28 -4.67 -18.82
CA THR A 143 -8.07 -5.44 -19.14
C THR A 143 -7.07 -4.69 -19.99
N LYS A 144 -5.81 -5.09 -19.91
CA LYS A 144 -4.73 -4.59 -20.75
C LYS A 144 -3.63 -5.63 -20.95
N VAL A 145 -2.91 -5.53 -22.07
CA VAL A 145 -1.63 -6.24 -22.27
C VAL A 145 -0.50 -5.29 -21.85
N LEU A 146 0.36 -5.75 -20.97
CA LEU A 146 1.47 -5.02 -20.36
C LEU A 146 2.81 -5.57 -20.86
N TYR A 147 3.76 -4.65 -21.06
CA TYR A 147 5.15 -4.88 -21.45
C TYR A 147 6.11 -4.41 -20.34
N PRO A 148 7.42 -4.71 -20.42
CA PRO A 148 8.38 -4.23 -19.42
C PRO A 148 8.33 -2.71 -19.27
N GLY A 149 8.19 -2.23 -18.03
CA GLY A 149 8.03 -0.82 -17.70
C GLY A 149 6.59 -0.35 -17.60
N ASP A 150 5.62 -1.19 -17.94
CA ASP A 150 4.20 -0.89 -17.77
C ASP A 150 3.75 -1.14 -16.34
N VAL A 151 2.86 -0.28 -15.88
CA VAL A 151 2.24 -0.29 -14.56
C VAL A 151 0.74 -0.43 -14.71
N PHE A 152 0.12 -1.27 -13.88
CA PHE A 152 -1.33 -1.43 -13.82
C PHE A 152 -1.81 -1.56 -12.38
N VAL A 153 -3.00 -1.02 -12.12
CA VAL A 153 -3.58 -0.96 -10.78
C VAL A 153 -4.80 -1.87 -10.68
N PHE A 154 -4.86 -2.69 -9.63
CA PHE A 154 -6.00 -3.53 -9.28
C PHE A 154 -6.64 -3.00 -7.99
N PRO A 155 -7.86 -2.43 -8.07
CA PRO A 155 -8.54 -1.89 -6.90
C PRO A 155 -8.82 -2.94 -5.82
N ILE A 156 -8.76 -2.52 -4.56
CA ILE A 156 -9.06 -3.34 -3.38
C ILE A 156 -10.39 -4.09 -3.52
N GLY A 157 -10.38 -5.37 -3.16
CA GLY A 157 -11.60 -6.20 -3.12
C GLY A 157 -12.14 -6.65 -4.48
N LEU A 158 -11.60 -6.18 -5.61
CA LEU A 158 -12.02 -6.67 -6.93
C LEU A 158 -11.32 -7.96 -7.32
N ILE A 159 -12.03 -8.82 -8.05
CA ILE A 159 -11.46 -10.04 -8.63
C ILE A 159 -10.59 -9.64 -9.81
N HIS A 160 -9.34 -10.08 -9.81
CA HIS A 160 -8.36 -9.79 -10.84
C HIS A 160 -7.43 -10.96 -11.10
N PHE A 161 -6.68 -10.88 -12.21
CA PHE A 161 -5.77 -11.92 -12.65
C PHE A 161 -4.59 -11.33 -13.44
N GLN A 162 -3.53 -12.12 -13.58
CA GLN A 162 -2.42 -11.85 -14.48
C GLN A 162 -2.06 -13.13 -15.25
N PHE A 163 -1.90 -13.03 -16.56
CA PHE A 163 -1.69 -14.17 -17.44
C PHE A 163 -0.55 -13.89 -18.43
N ASN A 164 0.50 -14.70 -18.43
CA ASN A 164 1.61 -14.56 -19.34
C ASN A 164 1.25 -15.09 -20.73
N VAL A 165 0.95 -14.16 -21.64
CA VAL A 165 0.66 -14.43 -23.06
C VAL A 165 1.93 -14.52 -23.92
N GLY A 166 3.10 -14.22 -23.33
CA GLY A 166 4.39 -14.25 -24.00
C GLY A 166 4.96 -15.65 -24.16
N LYS A 167 5.92 -15.78 -25.09
CA LYS A 167 6.68 -17.01 -25.33
C LYS A 167 7.87 -17.19 -24.39
N THR A 168 8.19 -16.16 -23.60
CA THR A 168 9.26 -16.15 -22.59
C THR A 168 8.67 -16.07 -21.19
N ASN A 169 9.49 -16.34 -20.17
CA ASN A 169 9.11 -16.04 -18.80
C ASN A 169 8.72 -14.56 -18.68
N ALA A 170 7.82 -14.27 -17.75
CA ALA A 170 7.50 -12.92 -17.33
C ALA A 170 7.76 -12.76 -15.83
N VAL A 171 8.14 -11.55 -15.44
CA VAL A 171 8.40 -11.19 -14.04
C VAL A 171 7.73 -9.86 -13.77
N ALA A 172 7.04 -9.78 -12.64
CA ALA A 172 6.45 -8.54 -12.16
C ALA A 172 6.74 -8.34 -10.68
N PHE A 173 6.80 -7.07 -10.28
CA PHE A 173 6.78 -6.67 -8.88
C PHE A 173 5.48 -5.92 -8.61
N ALA A 174 4.91 -6.09 -7.43
CA ALA A 174 3.76 -5.29 -7.03
C ALA A 174 3.86 -4.84 -5.58
N ALA A 175 3.39 -3.62 -5.32
CA ALA A 175 3.17 -3.13 -3.96
C ALA A 175 1.69 -3.22 -3.62
N LEU A 176 1.38 -3.58 -2.37
CA LEU A 176 0.02 -3.71 -1.88
C LEU A 176 -0.21 -2.74 -0.73
N SER A 177 -1.35 -2.03 -0.72
CA SER A 177 -1.71 -1.00 0.28
C SER A 177 -2.06 -1.55 1.68
N SER A 178 -1.42 -2.64 2.09
CA SER A 178 -1.54 -3.23 3.42
C SER A 178 -0.32 -4.08 3.74
N GLN A 179 0.11 -4.09 5.00
CA GLN A 179 1.14 -5.04 5.48
C GLN A 179 0.65 -6.49 5.54
N ASN A 180 -0.66 -6.71 5.42
CA ASN A 180 -1.27 -8.02 5.30
C ASN A 180 -2.49 -7.92 4.35
N PRO A 181 -2.28 -7.98 3.03
CA PRO A 181 -3.35 -7.80 2.04
C PRO A 181 -4.44 -8.88 2.12
N GLY A 182 -4.06 -10.09 2.58
CA GLY A 182 -4.90 -11.28 2.46
C GLY A 182 -5.07 -11.71 1.01
N VAL A 183 -5.36 -12.98 0.73
CA VAL A 183 -5.58 -13.46 -0.64
C VAL A 183 -6.75 -14.42 -0.62
N ILE A 184 -7.69 -14.24 -1.54
CA ILE A 184 -8.78 -15.17 -1.80
C ILE A 184 -8.67 -15.59 -3.26
N THR A 185 -8.07 -16.74 -3.52
CA THR A 185 -8.10 -17.36 -4.86
C THR A 185 -9.50 -17.90 -5.11
N VAL A 186 -10.20 -17.38 -6.12
CA VAL A 186 -11.63 -17.62 -6.33
C VAL A 186 -11.92 -19.12 -6.48
N ALA A 187 -11.19 -19.80 -7.35
CA ALA A 187 -11.39 -21.23 -7.58
C ALA A 187 -11.16 -22.06 -6.31
N ASN A 188 -10.09 -21.78 -5.55
CA ASN A 188 -9.78 -22.51 -4.32
C ASN A 188 -10.80 -22.22 -3.20
N ALA A 189 -11.24 -20.97 -3.06
CA ALA A 189 -12.22 -20.59 -2.05
C ALA A 189 -13.60 -21.23 -2.31
N VAL A 190 -14.00 -21.35 -3.57
CA VAL A 190 -15.29 -21.91 -3.96
C VAL A 190 -15.28 -23.44 -3.96
N PHE A 191 -14.29 -24.04 -4.63
CA PHE A 191 -14.26 -25.48 -4.93
C PHE A 191 -13.26 -26.28 -4.08
N GLY A 192 -12.29 -25.61 -3.45
CA GLY A 192 -11.25 -26.21 -2.61
C GLY A 192 -11.36 -25.88 -1.12
N SER A 193 -12.51 -25.36 -0.68
CA SER A 193 -12.76 -25.02 0.73
C SER A 193 -12.64 -26.25 1.65
N ASN A 194 -12.22 -26.02 2.89
CA ASN A 194 -12.18 -27.05 3.92
C ASN A 194 -12.88 -26.54 5.20
N PRO A 195 -14.02 -27.12 5.61
CA PRO A 195 -14.73 -28.23 4.94
C PRO A 195 -15.28 -27.84 3.54
N PRO A 196 -15.49 -28.81 2.63
CA PRO A 196 -15.98 -28.52 1.28
C PRO A 196 -17.34 -27.84 1.25
N SER A 197 -17.50 -26.91 0.31
CA SER A 197 -18.79 -26.28 -0.01
C SER A 197 -19.83 -27.32 -0.40
N ASN A 198 -21.07 -27.14 0.05
CA ASN A 198 -22.17 -28.04 -0.29
C ASN A 198 -22.38 -28.11 -1.82
N THR A 199 -22.38 -29.31 -2.39
CA THR A 199 -22.50 -29.52 -3.83
C THR A 199 -23.79 -28.97 -4.42
N ASP A 200 -24.92 -29.06 -3.72
CA ASP A 200 -26.19 -28.47 -4.20
C ASP A 200 -26.13 -26.95 -4.26
N VAL A 201 -25.39 -26.31 -3.33
CA VAL A 201 -25.13 -24.87 -3.38
C VAL A 201 -24.30 -24.53 -4.61
N LEU A 202 -23.22 -25.27 -4.88
CA LEU A 202 -22.38 -25.05 -6.05
C LEU A 202 -23.13 -25.29 -7.37
N VAL A 203 -23.86 -26.40 -7.49
CA VAL A 203 -24.66 -26.73 -8.68
C VAL A 203 -25.69 -25.65 -8.96
N LYS A 204 -26.40 -25.17 -7.92
CA LYS A 204 -27.37 -24.08 -8.08
C LYS A 204 -26.70 -22.74 -8.39
N ALA A 205 -25.60 -22.40 -7.70
CA ALA A 205 -24.91 -21.12 -7.88
C ALA A 205 -24.25 -21.00 -9.27
N PHE A 206 -23.65 -22.08 -9.77
CA PHE A 206 -22.99 -22.14 -11.08
C PHE A 206 -23.91 -22.63 -12.20
N GLN A 207 -25.17 -22.94 -11.90
CA GLN A 207 -26.17 -23.43 -12.86
C GLN A 207 -25.69 -24.66 -13.66
N LEU A 208 -25.04 -25.61 -12.96
CA LEU A 208 -24.50 -26.82 -13.57
C LEU A 208 -25.57 -27.90 -13.74
N ASP A 209 -25.46 -28.73 -14.78
CA ASP A 209 -26.32 -29.89 -14.97
C ASP A 209 -26.03 -30.97 -13.92
N LYS A 210 -27.08 -31.51 -13.29
CA LYS A 210 -27.04 -32.40 -12.11
C LYS A 210 -26.40 -33.79 -12.32
N ASN A 211 -25.72 -34.07 -13.42
CA ASN A 211 -25.20 -35.41 -13.74
C ASN A 211 -23.82 -35.70 -13.11
N VAL A 212 -23.71 -35.52 -11.79
CA VAL A 212 -22.63 -36.07 -10.95
C VAL A 212 -23.25 -36.71 -9.70
N HIS A 213 -23.30 -38.05 -9.65
CA HIS A 213 -23.67 -38.89 -8.49
C HIS A 213 -22.57 -38.77 -7.39
N THR A 214 -22.72 -38.88 -6.06
CA THR A 214 -23.60 -39.58 -5.09
C THR A 214 -23.22 -39.02 -3.67
N PHE A 215 -24.07 -38.68 -2.67
CA PHE A 215 -24.82 -39.51 -1.68
C PHE A 215 -25.66 -38.63 -0.70
N ARG A 216 -26.69 -39.24 -0.08
CA ARG A 216 -27.74 -38.74 0.89
C ARG A 216 -27.20 -38.52 2.34
N ALA A 217 -27.85 -37.90 3.36
CA ALA A 217 -29.26 -37.82 3.77
C ALA A 217 -29.62 -36.73 4.84
N CYS A 218 -30.94 -36.41 4.89
CA CYS A 218 -31.90 -35.78 5.85
C CYS A 218 -31.56 -35.60 7.37
N THR A 219 -31.99 -34.56 8.13
CA THR A 219 -33.37 -34.27 8.64
C THR A 219 -33.51 -32.90 9.39
N SER A 220 -34.78 -32.52 9.65
CA SER A 220 -35.43 -31.28 10.15
C SER A 220 -35.34 -30.96 11.68
N ILE A 221 -35.57 -29.69 12.11
CA ILE A 221 -36.66 -29.22 13.02
C ILE A 221 -36.51 -27.72 13.46
N MET A 222 -37.68 -27.13 13.76
CA MET A 222 -38.07 -25.73 14.01
C MET A 222 -37.52 -24.99 15.24
N MET A 223 -37.61 -23.66 15.09
CA MET A 223 -37.52 -22.51 16.00
C MET A 223 -38.40 -22.53 17.26
N LYS A 224 -37.93 -21.91 18.36
CA LYS A 224 -38.75 -21.13 19.32
C LYS A 224 -37.90 -20.13 20.15
N ARG A 225 -38.46 -18.93 20.34
CA ARG A 225 -37.98 -17.82 21.19
C ARG A 225 -38.23 -18.10 22.68
N LEU A 226 -37.37 -17.62 23.58
CA LEU A 226 -37.79 -16.92 24.81
C LEU A 226 -36.65 -16.15 25.52
N GLN A 227 -36.93 -14.87 25.81
CA GLN A 227 -36.43 -13.98 26.89
C GLN A 227 -34.92 -13.75 27.10
N LEU A 228 -34.45 -12.58 26.65
CA LEU A 228 -33.39 -11.80 27.32
C LEU A 228 -33.65 -10.31 27.05
N PHE A 229 -34.38 -9.64 27.95
CA PHE A 229 -34.67 -8.20 27.83
C PHE A 229 -34.31 -7.38 29.08
N VAL A 230 -33.38 -7.88 29.91
CA VAL A 230 -32.89 -7.13 31.08
C VAL A 230 -31.36 -7.02 31.14
N ALA A 231 -30.61 -7.86 30.41
CA ALA A 231 -29.14 -7.75 30.33
C ALA A 231 -28.62 -6.70 29.31
N ALA A 232 -29.45 -6.30 28.35
CA ALA A 232 -29.05 -5.38 27.27
C ALA A 232 -28.79 -3.94 27.74
N PHE A 233 -29.41 -3.51 28.85
CA PHE A 233 -29.30 -2.13 29.34
C PHE A 233 -28.04 -1.86 30.18
N ALA A 234 -27.42 -2.88 30.78
CA ALA A 234 -26.16 -2.73 31.52
C ALA A 234 -24.93 -2.78 30.60
N ILE A 235 -25.02 -3.48 29.45
CA ILE A 235 -23.94 -3.59 28.46
C ILE A 235 -23.81 -2.29 27.63
N LEU A 236 -24.93 -1.60 27.35
CA LEU A 236 -24.93 -0.35 26.58
C LEU A 236 -24.23 0.83 27.27
N ALA A 237 -24.12 0.82 28.60
CA ALA A 237 -23.45 1.88 29.36
C ALA A 237 -21.93 1.68 29.50
N PHE A 238 -21.41 0.48 29.21
CA PHE A 238 -19.97 0.20 29.20
C PHE A 238 -19.37 0.13 27.78
N SER A 239 -20.22 0.16 26.74
CA SER A 239 -19.80 0.07 25.33
C SER A 239 -19.39 1.41 24.69
N SER A 240 -19.40 2.52 25.43
CA SER A 240 -19.09 3.86 24.90
C SER A 240 -17.63 4.32 25.06
N LEU A 241 -16.71 3.44 25.48
CA LEU A 241 -15.28 3.80 25.64
C LEU A 241 -14.34 3.21 24.57
N LEU A 242 -14.86 2.49 23.59
CA LEU A 242 -14.06 1.97 22.47
C LEU A 242 -14.63 2.49 21.15
N ALA A 243 -14.30 3.74 20.81
CA ALA A 243 -14.45 4.22 19.45
C ALA A 243 -13.30 3.62 18.61
N SER A 244 -13.58 2.54 17.90
CA SER A 244 -12.71 2.09 16.82
C SER A 244 -13.04 2.91 15.59
N ALA A 245 -12.19 3.89 15.28
CA ALA A 245 -12.17 4.51 13.97
C ALA A 245 -11.65 3.50 12.94
N SER A 246 -12.29 3.41 11.80
CA SER A 246 -11.67 2.90 10.59
C SER A 246 -12.11 3.80 9.46
N ASP A 247 -11.26 4.00 8.46
CA ASP A 247 -11.68 4.66 7.23
C ASP A 247 -12.98 4.03 6.70
N PRO A 248 -13.96 4.83 6.24
CA PRO A 248 -15.18 4.29 5.69
C PRO A 248 -14.84 3.37 4.52
N SER A 249 -15.46 2.19 4.47
CA SER A 249 -15.30 1.30 3.33
C SER A 249 -15.71 2.01 2.02
N PRO A 250 -15.00 1.76 0.90
CA PRO A 250 -15.37 2.37 -0.38
C PRO A 250 -16.85 2.08 -0.72
N LEU A 251 -17.61 3.13 -1.05
CA LEU A 251 -19.01 3.00 -1.50
C LEU A 251 -19.12 2.55 -2.97
N GLN A 252 -18.00 2.58 -3.69
CA GLN A 252 -17.87 2.21 -5.09
C GLN A 252 -16.49 1.58 -5.32
N ASP A 253 -16.36 0.80 -6.40
CA ASP A 253 -15.14 0.07 -6.75
C ASP A 253 -13.89 0.96 -6.84
N PHE A 254 -14.05 2.16 -7.40
CA PHE A 254 -12.98 3.14 -7.59
C PHE A 254 -13.55 4.53 -7.86
N CYS A 255 -12.72 5.55 -7.70
CA CYS A 255 -12.98 6.91 -8.14
C CYS A 255 -11.89 7.31 -9.13
N VAL A 256 -12.17 7.38 -10.44
CA VAL A 256 -11.19 7.88 -11.40
C VAL A 256 -11.17 9.40 -11.36
N ALA A 257 -10.02 9.98 -11.00
CA ALA A 257 -9.85 11.43 -10.92
C ALA A 257 -10.00 12.12 -12.29
N VAL A 258 -10.75 13.22 -12.32
CA VAL A 258 -10.89 14.11 -13.48
C VAL A 258 -10.74 15.58 -13.06
N ASN A 259 -10.42 16.42 -14.04
CA ASN A 259 -10.34 17.88 -13.83
C ASN A 259 -11.69 18.58 -14.04
N ASP A 260 -12.68 17.92 -14.66
CA ASP A 260 -14.00 18.49 -14.89
C ASP A 260 -14.86 18.44 -13.62
N THR A 261 -15.38 19.60 -13.24
CA THR A 261 -16.20 19.79 -12.04
C THR A 261 -17.70 19.66 -12.30
N LYS A 262 -18.14 19.65 -13.57
CA LYS A 262 -19.56 19.79 -13.92
C LYS A 262 -20.43 18.60 -13.52
N ASN A 263 -19.87 17.40 -13.45
CA ASN A 263 -20.62 16.16 -13.17
C ASN A 263 -19.89 15.20 -12.21
N GLY A 264 -18.84 15.66 -11.52
CA GLY A 264 -18.02 14.80 -10.67
C GLY A 264 -18.35 14.90 -9.19
N VAL A 265 -18.24 13.79 -8.46
CA VAL A 265 -18.29 13.78 -6.99
C VAL A 265 -16.91 14.12 -6.45
N PHE A 266 -16.80 15.06 -5.50
CA PHE A 266 -15.51 15.42 -4.92
C PHE A 266 -15.11 14.46 -3.78
N VAL A 267 -14.05 13.68 -3.99
CA VAL A 267 -13.54 12.67 -3.05
C VAL A 267 -12.01 12.70 -3.02
N ASN A 268 -11.42 12.77 -1.81
CA ASN A 268 -9.97 12.83 -1.57
C ASN A 268 -9.23 13.91 -2.38
N GLY A 269 -9.83 15.09 -2.49
CA GLY A 269 -9.21 16.24 -3.15
C GLY A 269 -9.35 16.26 -4.68
N LYS A 270 -10.10 15.31 -5.28
CA LYS A 270 -10.31 15.20 -6.73
C LYS A 270 -11.78 14.96 -7.06
N PHE A 271 -12.21 15.34 -8.26
CA PHE A 271 -13.53 14.98 -8.78
C PHE A 271 -13.47 13.59 -9.42
N CYS A 272 -14.46 12.74 -9.17
CA CYS A 272 -14.60 11.42 -9.78
C CYS A 272 -15.48 11.50 -11.03
N LYS A 273 -15.07 10.89 -12.15
CA LYS A 273 -16.02 10.63 -13.26
C LYS A 273 -16.93 9.45 -12.93
N ASP A 274 -18.02 9.32 -13.69
CA ASP A 274 -18.91 8.16 -13.63
C ASP A 274 -18.11 6.85 -13.78
N PRO A 275 -18.17 5.91 -12.80
CA PRO A 275 -17.48 4.63 -12.87
C PRO A 275 -17.79 3.81 -14.13
N LYS A 276 -18.96 3.99 -14.76
CA LYS A 276 -19.32 3.33 -16.02
C LYS A 276 -18.47 3.78 -17.20
N LEU A 277 -17.86 4.96 -17.12
CA LEU A 277 -16.96 5.51 -18.14
C LEU A 277 -15.49 5.16 -17.90
N ALA A 278 -15.18 4.45 -16.80
CA ALA A 278 -13.82 4.02 -16.52
C ALA A 278 -13.37 2.94 -17.49
N ASN A 279 -12.12 3.02 -17.96
CA ASN A 279 -11.51 2.08 -18.89
C ASN A 279 -10.07 1.76 -18.45
N ALA A 280 -9.39 0.87 -19.17
CA ALA A 280 -8.07 0.40 -18.78
C ALA A 280 -7.00 1.51 -18.72
N GLU A 281 -7.11 2.56 -19.53
CA GLU A 281 -6.15 3.67 -19.53
C GLU A 281 -6.20 4.49 -18.24
N ASP A 282 -7.32 4.47 -17.52
CA ASP A 282 -7.43 5.16 -16.23
C ASP A 282 -6.56 4.52 -15.14
N PHE A 283 -6.16 3.26 -15.31
CA PHE A 283 -5.42 2.44 -14.35
C PHE A 283 -4.01 2.08 -14.83
N PHE A 284 -3.55 2.70 -15.92
CA PHE A 284 -2.34 2.32 -16.64
C PHE A 284 -1.31 3.45 -16.70
N TYR A 285 -0.03 3.09 -16.64
CA TYR A 285 1.09 3.94 -16.98
C TYR A 285 2.18 3.14 -17.70
N SER A 286 2.95 3.77 -18.59
CA SER A 286 4.04 3.12 -19.32
C SER A 286 5.34 3.90 -19.25
N GLY A 287 6.45 3.20 -19.50
CA GLY A 287 7.77 3.82 -19.65
C GLY A 287 8.63 3.80 -18.38
N LEU A 288 8.26 3.04 -17.35
CA LEU A 288 9.15 2.82 -16.20
C LEU A 288 10.36 1.94 -16.52
N ASN A 289 10.44 1.32 -17.69
CA ASN A 289 11.63 0.64 -18.18
C ASN A 289 12.70 1.61 -18.69
N ILE A 290 12.34 2.86 -18.99
CA ILE A 290 13.23 3.86 -19.58
C ILE A 290 14.03 4.54 -18.46
N PRO A 291 15.37 4.39 -18.42
CA PRO A 291 16.20 5.09 -17.44
C PRO A 291 16.11 6.60 -17.59
N ARG A 292 16.08 7.33 -16.47
CA ARG A 292 16.11 8.80 -16.48
C ARG A 292 17.52 9.39 -16.37
N ASN A 293 17.66 10.63 -16.81
CA ASN A 293 18.93 11.35 -16.80
C ASN A 293 19.31 11.75 -15.37
N THR A 294 20.41 11.18 -14.88
CA THR A 294 20.96 11.48 -13.55
C THR A 294 22.04 12.56 -13.59
N SER A 295 22.18 13.32 -14.68
CA SER A 295 23.16 14.42 -14.82
C SER A 295 22.65 15.68 -14.14
N ASN A 296 22.51 15.62 -12.82
CA ASN A 296 22.10 16.72 -11.95
C ASN A 296 22.94 16.71 -10.67
N PRO A 297 22.91 17.77 -9.83
CA PRO A 297 23.82 17.90 -8.69
C PRO A 297 23.76 16.77 -7.66
N VAL A 298 22.60 16.11 -7.51
CA VAL A 298 22.45 14.99 -6.58
C VAL A 298 22.68 13.63 -7.24
N GLY A 299 22.81 13.58 -8.57
CA GLY A 299 23.11 12.33 -9.28
C GLY A 299 21.99 11.30 -9.23
N SER A 300 20.73 11.70 -9.05
CA SER A 300 19.60 10.77 -9.04
C SER A 300 18.35 11.36 -9.69
N THR A 301 17.39 10.52 -10.08
CA THR A 301 16.09 10.97 -10.57
C THR A 301 15.00 10.02 -10.12
N VAL A 302 13.96 10.59 -9.50
CA VAL A 302 12.76 9.87 -9.09
C VAL A 302 11.67 10.09 -10.14
N THR A 303 11.15 9.00 -10.72
CA THR A 303 10.01 9.01 -11.64
C THR A 303 8.77 8.53 -10.88
N PRO A 304 7.83 9.43 -10.52
CA PRO A 304 6.62 9.05 -9.82
C PRO A 304 5.55 8.46 -10.75
N VAL A 305 4.83 7.47 -10.22
CA VAL A 305 3.60 6.92 -10.76
C VAL A 305 2.55 6.97 -9.64
N ASN A 306 2.03 8.17 -9.43
CA ASN A 306 1.01 8.45 -8.42
C ASN A 306 -0.31 8.88 -9.07
N VAL A 307 -1.27 9.39 -8.29
CA VAL A 307 -2.58 9.81 -8.80
C VAL A 307 -2.52 10.86 -9.93
N ALA A 308 -1.41 11.60 -10.07
CA ALA A 308 -1.21 12.52 -11.18
C ALA A 308 -0.89 11.80 -12.51
N GLN A 309 -0.28 10.62 -12.47
CA GLN A 309 0.04 9.80 -13.64
C GLN A 309 -1.04 8.75 -13.93
N ILE A 310 -1.62 8.15 -12.89
CA ILE A 310 -2.70 7.16 -12.99
C ILE A 310 -3.93 7.71 -12.25
N PRO A 311 -4.89 8.33 -12.95
CA PRO A 311 -6.04 8.95 -12.30
C PRO A 311 -6.92 7.96 -11.50
N GLY A 312 -6.94 6.69 -11.88
CA GLY A 312 -7.62 5.60 -11.20
C GLY A 312 -7.05 5.27 -9.82
N LEU A 313 -5.87 5.78 -9.45
CA LEU A 313 -5.32 5.65 -8.08
C LEU A 313 -6.04 6.50 -7.04
N ASN A 314 -6.92 7.42 -7.45
CA ASN A 314 -7.64 8.21 -6.47
C ASN A 314 -8.51 7.32 -5.59
N THR A 315 -8.40 7.51 -4.28
CA THR A 315 -8.98 6.70 -3.20
C THR A 315 -8.38 5.31 -3.00
N LEU A 316 -7.34 4.92 -3.74
CA LEU A 316 -6.78 3.56 -3.68
C LEU A 316 -5.56 3.42 -2.76
N GLY A 317 -5.06 4.52 -2.19
CA GLY A 317 -4.10 4.47 -1.07
C GLY A 317 -2.73 3.88 -1.40
N ILE A 318 -2.32 3.86 -2.66
CA ILE A 318 -1.00 3.35 -3.08
C ILE A 318 -0.43 4.14 -4.26
N SER A 319 0.89 4.19 -4.36
CA SER A 319 1.60 4.65 -5.57
C SER A 319 2.91 3.90 -5.74
N LEU A 320 3.57 4.12 -6.88
CA LEU A 320 4.84 3.49 -7.24
C LEU A 320 5.82 4.56 -7.71
N VAL A 321 7.12 4.35 -7.50
CA VAL A 321 8.20 5.16 -8.07
C VAL A 321 9.27 4.27 -8.69
N ARG A 322 9.93 4.77 -9.74
CA ARG A 322 11.27 4.34 -10.17
C ARG A 322 12.29 5.33 -9.69
N ILE A 323 13.45 4.86 -9.25
CA ILE A 323 14.57 5.72 -8.91
C ILE A 323 15.80 5.25 -9.69
N ASP A 324 16.39 6.16 -10.45
CA ASP A 324 17.65 5.97 -11.17
C ASP A 324 18.76 6.73 -10.43
N TYR A 325 19.89 6.08 -10.20
CA TYR A 325 21.05 6.65 -9.51
C TYR A 325 22.31 6.59 -10.39
N ALA A 326 23.04 7.71 -10.44
CA ALA A 326 24.36 7.80 -11.04
C ALA A 326 25.37 6.91 -10.27
N PRO A 327 26.41 6.38 -10.95
CA PRO A 327 27.52 5.72 -10.28
C PRO A 327 28.30 6.70 -9.39
N TYR A 328 29.06 6.19 -8.43
CA TYR A 328 29.97 6.96 -7.57
C TYR A 328 29.28 8.08 -6.77
N GLY A 329 28.10 7.79 -6.21
CA GLY A 329 27.46 8.70 -5.27
C GLY A 329 26.15 9.33 -5.74
N GLY A 330 25.41 8.70 -6.65
CA GLY A 330 24.03 9.11 -6.92
C GLY A 330 23.19 9.06 -5.64
N LEU A 331 22.63 10.20 -5.24
CA LEU A 331 21.96 10.42 -3.96
C LEU A 331 20.49 10.78 -4.20
N ASN A 332 19.57 9.99 -3.67
CA ASN A 332 18.26 10.53 -3.34
C ASN A 332 18.39 11.19 -1.95
N PRO A 333 18.40 12.53 -1.88
CA PRO A 333 18.81 13.27 -0.69
C PRO A 333 17.90 12.99 0.51
N PRO A 334 18.32 13.34 1.74
CA PRO A 334 17.46 13.24 2.91
C PRO A 334 16.09 13.88 2.65
N HIS A 335 15.04 13.09 2.77
CA HIS A 335 13.65 13.49 2.56
C HIS A 335 12.72 12.73 3.49
N THR A 336 11.46 13.17 3.55
CA THR A 336 10.38 12.47 4.25
C THR A 336 9.11 12.47 3.41
N HIS A 337 8.30 11.43 3.60
CA HIS A 337 6.96 11.29 3.06
C HIS A 337 5.95 11.50 4.19
N PRO A 338 5.27 12.67 4.26
CA PRO A 338 4.36 12.97 5.36
C PRO A 338 3.10 12.09 5.37
N ARG A 339 2.81 11.36 4.29
CA ARG A 339 1.59 10.57 4.13
C ARG A 339 1.82 9.12 3.72
N ALA A 340 3.06 8.65 3.61
CA ALA A 340 3.31 7.29 3.18
C ALA A 340 4.56 6.66 3.80
N THR A 341 4.46 5.37 4.09
CA THR A 341 5.60 4.46 4.20
C THR A 341 6.10 4.17 2.79
N GLU A 342 7.42 4.04 2.63
CA GLU A 342 8.06 3.53 1.41
C GLU A 342 8.59 2.10 1.62
N ILE A 343 8.30 1.18 0.69
CA ILE A 343 8.96 -0.13 0.59
C ILE A 343 9.73 -0.19 -0.73
N LEU A 344 11.05 -0.27 -0.64
CA LEU A 344 11.97 -0.20 -1.78
C LEU A 344 12.55 -1.57 -2.08
N VAL A 345 12.66 -1.92 -3.36
CA VAL A 345 13.42 -3.07 -3.86
C VAL A 345 14.48 -2.62 -4.85
N VAL A 346 15.72 -3.09 -4.65
CA VAL A 346 16.83 -2.82 -5.57
C VAL A 346 16.75 -3.78 -6.76
N LEU A 347 16.79 -3.26 -7.97
CA LEU A 347 16.89 -4.05 -9.20
C LEU A 347 18.33 -4.16 -9.71
N GLU A 348 19.08 -3.06 -9.61
CA GLU A 348 20.47 -2.98 -10.11
C GLU A 348 21.33 -2.15 -9.16
N GLY A 349 22.63 -2.45 -9.11
CA GLY A 349 23.62 -1.70 -8.32
C GLY A 349 23.57 -1.94 -6.82
N THR A 350 24.23 -1.07 -6.05
CA THR A 350 24.37 -1.21 -4.59
C THR A 350 24.02 0.10 -3.90
N LEU A 351 23.03 0.07 -3.01
CA LEU A 351 22.54 1.25 -2.30
C LEU A 351 22.87 1.17 -0.81
N TYR A 352 23.50 2.22 -0.26
CA TYR A 352 23.50 2.51 1.17
C TYR A 352 22.25 3.32 1.50
N VAL A 353 21.36 2.75 2.32
CA VAL A 353 20.07 3.37 2.67
C VAL A 353 19.93 3.51 4.17
N GLY A 354 19.09 4.43 4.63
CA GLY A 354 18.74 4.48 6.03
C GLY A 354 17.70 5.54 6.36
N PHE A 355 17.14 5.43 7.56
CA PHE A 355 16.24 6.42 8.15
C PHE A 355 16.66 6.75 9.58
N VAL A 356 16.22 7.91 10.07
CA VAL A 356 16.53 8.42 11.41
C VAL A 356 15.25 8.43 12.24
N THR A 357 15.30 7.85 13.44
CA THR A 357 14.16 7.86 14.39
C THR A 357 13.89 9.26 14.93
N SER A 358 12.68 9.51 15.42
CA SER A 358 12.31 10.77 16.07
C SER A 358 13.12 11.04 17.35
N ASN A 359 13.02 12.29 17.83
CA ASN A 359 13.62 12.72 19.09
C ASN A 359 13.09 11.88 20.27
N THR A 360 13.89 11.61 21.31
CA THR A 360 15.24 12.15 21.60
C THR A 360 16.39 11.31 21.04
N ASP A 361 16.13 10.13 20.48
CA ASP A 361 17.19 9.18 20.14
C ASP A 361 17.96 9.54 18.86
N ASN A 362 17.29 10.15 17.86
CA ASN A 362 17.88 10.51 16.56
C ASN A 362 18.73 9.38 15.95
N ARG A 363 18.27 8.14 16.10
CA ARG A 363 19.09 6.96 15.85
C ARG A 363 19.02 6.59 14.38
N LEU A 364 20.17 6.48 13.73
CA LEU A 364 20.27 6.01 12.36
C LEU A 364 20.06 4.48 12.31
N ILE A 365 19.08 4.06 11.52
CA ILE A 365 18.89 2.67 11.10
C ILE A 365 19.26 2.58 9.63
N THR A 366 20.30 1.80 9.31
CA THR A 366 20.90 1.78 7.97
C THR A 366 21.32 0.40 7.52
N LYS A 367 21.36 0.19 6.20
CA LYS A 367 21.82 -1.05 5.58
C LYS A 367 22.37 -0.78 4.18
N VAL A 368 23.30 -1.64 3.73
CA VAL A 368 23.68 -1.77 2.34
C VAL A 368 22.79 -2.81 1.67
N LEU A 369 22.20 -2.45 0.53
CA LEU A 369 21.30 -3.26 -0.26
C LEU A 369 21.93 -3.61 -1.61
N ASN A 370 21.71 -4.84 -2.06
CA ASN A 370 22.11 -5.36 -3.37
C ASN A 370 20.86 -5.76 -4.19
N PRO A 371 20.98 -6.13 -5.47
CA PRO A 371 19.82 -6.52 -6.28
C PRO A 371 18.98 -7.62 -5.61
N GLY A 372 17.67 -7.40 -5.50
CA GLY A 372 16.72 -8.28 -4.83
C GLY A 372 16.54 -8.03 -3.34
N ASP A 373 17.31 -7.11 -2.76
CA ASP A 373 17.11 -6.67 -1.39
C ASP A 373 15.96 -5.68 -1.30
N VAL A 374 15.21 -5.78 -0.20
CA VAL A 374 14.06 -4.95 0.16
C VAL A 374 14.35 -4.24 1.47
N PHE A 375 14.00 -2.96 1.54
CA PHE A 375 14.08 -2.17 2.76
C PHE A 375 12.86 -1.25 2.92
N VAL A 376 12.47 -1.01 4.17
CA VAL A 376 11.28 -0.23 4.51
C VAL A 376 11.66 1.06 5.22
N PHE A 377 11.07 2.17 4.78
CA PHE A 377 11.19 3.49 5.40
C PHE A 377 9.82 3.88 6.01
N PRO A 378 9.70 3.94 7.35
CA PRO A 378 8.45 4.31 8.01
C PRO A 378 7.98 5.72 7.63
N VAL A 379 6.65 5.89 7.55
CA VAL A 379 6.00 7.17 7.27
C VAL A 379 6.52 8.30 8.16
N GLY A 380 6.75 9.47 7.57
CA GLY A 380 7.16 10.67 8.30
C GLY A 380 8.63 10.73 8.73
N LEU A 381 9.39 9.63 8.68
CA LEU A 381 10.80 9.65 9.08
C LEU A 381 11.70 10.17 7.96
N ILE A 382 12.74 10.92 8.36
CA ILE A 382 13.79 11.37 7.44
C ILE A 382 14.62 10.16 7.02
N HIS A 383 14.73 9.96 5.71
CA HIS A 383 15.49 8.86 5.12
C HIS A 383 16.18 9.26 3.83
N PHE A 384 17.08 8.41 3.34
CA PHE A 384 17.88 8.64 2.14
C PHE A 384 18.23 7.31 1.46
N GLN A 385 18.63 7.40 0.19
CA GLN A 385 19.27 6.31 -0.53
C GLN A 385 20.49 6.84 -1.30
N PHE A 386 21.63 6.17 -1.15
CA PHE A 386 22.90 6.61 -1.73
C PHE A 386 23.59 5.47 -2.47
N ASN A 387 23.88 5.66 -3.75
CA ASN A 387 24.59 4.68 -4.56
C ASN A 387 26.09 4.69 -4.23
N ILE A 388 26.54 3.70 -3.48
CA ILE A 388 27.96 3.50 -3.13
C ILE A 388 28.72 2.67 -4.17
N GLY A 389 28.00 2.17 -5.19
CA GLY A 389 28.58 1.38 -6.27
C GLY A 389 29.29 2.23 -7.32
N ASN A 390 30.14 1.56 -8.09
CA ASN A 390 30.82 2.13 -9.26
C ASN A 390 29.99 2.03 -10.56
N THR A 391 28.82 1.38 -10.50
CA THR A 391 27.83 1.30 -11.58
C THR A 391 26.59 2.12 -11.24
N LYS A 392 25.74 2.37 -12.24
CA LYS A 392 24.39 2.88 -11.99
C LYS A 392 23.62 1.92 -11.08
N ALA A 393 22.65 2.46 -10.36
CA ALA A 393 21.70 1.67 -9.59
C ALA A 393 20.26 2.03 -9.99
N VAL A 394 19.37 1.06 -9.87
CA VAL A 394 17.94 1.20 -10.17
C VAL A 394 17.16 0.55 -9.04
N ALA A 395 16.13 1.25 -8.55
CA ALA A 395 15.20 0.72 -7.58
C ALA A 395 13.76 1.04 -7.97
N PHE A 396 12.83 0.17 -7.57
CA PHE A 396 11.42 0.50 -7.51
C PHE A 396 11.00 0.62 -6.04
N ALA A 397 10.06 1.50 -5.75
CA ALA A 397 9.45 1.55 -4.44
C ALA A 397 7.94 1.75 -4.52
N GLY A 398 7.22 1.03 -3.67
CA GLY A 398 5.80 1.26 -3.40
C GLY A 398 5.65 2.24 -2.26
N LEU A 399 4.64 3.12 -2.32
CA LEU A 399 4.31 4.05 -1.25
C LEU A 399 2.87 3.88 -0.80
N SER A 400 2.63 3.82 0.51
CA SER A 400 1.32 3.53 1.13
C SER A 400 0.31 4.69 1.04
N SER A 401 0.38 5.47 -0.05
CA SER A 401 -0.56 6.53 -0.38
C SER A 401 -0.54 6.79 -1.88
N GLN A 402 -1.72 7.12 -2.43
CA GLN A 402 -1.88 7.62 -3.79
C GLN A 402 -1.19 8.97 -4.03
N ASN A 403 -0.90 9.71 -2.96
CA ASN A 403 -0.16 10.95 -2.98
C ASN A 403 0.71 11.02 -1.72
N PRO A 404 1.91 10.42 -1.74
CA PRO A 404 2.76 10.32 -0.56
C PRO A 404 3.22 11.69 -0.02
N GLY A 405 3.29 12.69 -0.91
CA GLY A 405 3.99 13.96 -0.65
C GLY A 405 5.49 13.73 -0.51
N VAL A 406 6.30 14.76 -0.73
CA VAL A 406 7.76 14.65 -0.56
C VAL A 406 8.24 15.96 0.04
N ILE A 407 9.04 15.87 1.09
CA ILE A 407 9.75 17.02 1.67
C ILE A 407 11.24 16.71 1.62
N THR A 408 11.92 17.21 0.59
CA THR A 408 13.38 17.18 0.54
C THR A 408 13.92 18.15 1.59
N ILE A 409 14.65 17.64 2.58
CA ILE A 409 15.00 18.41 3.78
C ILE A 409 15.80 19.66 3.45
N ALA A 410 16.82 19.53 2.60
CA ALA A 410 17.64 20.67 2.21
C ALA A 410 16.84 21.75 1.46
N ASN A 411 15.95 21.35 0.54
CA ASN A 411 15.10 22.29 -0.19
C ASN A 411 14.07 22.96 0.73
N ALA A 412 13.50 22.24 1.68
CA ALA A 412 12.51 22.76 2.61
C ALA A 412 13.10 23.68 3.70
N VAL A 413 14.39 23.53 4.01
CA VAL A 413 15.08 24.36 5.01
C VAL A 413 15.78 25.54 4.37
N PHE A 414 16.53 25.31 3.28
CA PHE A 414 17.42 26.32 2.69
C PHE A 414 16.91 26.88 1.35
N GLY A 415 16.01 26.17 0.66
CA GLY A 415 15.39 26.60 -0.60
C GLY A 415 13.96 27.17 -0.57
N PRO A 416 13.26 27.40 0.56
CA PRO A 416 11.92 27.99 0.49
C PRO A 416 11.90 29.37 -0.19
N ASN A 417 10.79 29.68 -0.83
CA ASN A 417 10.50 31.00 -1.37
C ASN A 417 9.13 31.49 -0.85
N PRO A 418 9.08 32.55 -0.01
CA PRO A 418 10.20 33.38 0.44
C PRO A 418 11.17 32.65 1.39
N PRO A 419 12.41 33.17 1.56
CA PRO A 419 13.40 32.62 2.48
C PRO A 419 12.94 32.46 3.92
N ILE A 420 13.39 31.40 4.60
CA ILE A 420 13.42 31.39 6.07
C ILE A 420 14.42 32.45 6.54
N ASN A 421 14.05 33.23 7.56
CA ASN A 421 14.93 34.24 8.14
C ASN A 421 16.30 33.61 8.53
N PRO A 422 17.43 34.11 8.00
CA PRO A 422 18.74 33.55 8.29
C PRO A 422 19.08 33.51 9.78
N ASP A 423 18.56 34.42 10.60
CA ASP A 423 18.79 34.42 12.05
C ASP A 423 18.10 33.24 12.75
N VAL A 424 16.97 32.76 12.22
CA VAL A 424 16.29 31.54 12.70
C VAL A 424 17.17 30.32 12.41
N LEU A 425 17.67 30.20 11.17
CA LEU A 425 18.52 29.09 10.77
C LEU A 425 19.90 29.13 11.44
N THR A 426 20.47 30.32 11.64
CA THR A 426 21.73 30.53 12.39
C THR A 426 21.61 29.93 13.79
N LYS A 427 20.52 30.26 14.50
CA LYS A 427 20.26 29.70 15.84
C LYS A 427 19.93 28.21 15.80
N ALA A 428 19.10 27.76 14.85
CA ALA A 428 18.65 26.37 14.77
C ALA A 428 19.80 25.40 14.41
N PHE A 429 20.67 25.77 13.48
CA PHE A 429 21.78 24.96 13.01
C PHE A 429 23.09 25.24 13.75
N GLN A 430 23.12 26.27 14.61
CA GLN A 430 24.33 26.71 15.33
C GLN A 430 25.50 27.02 14.39
N LEU A 431 25.20 27.68 13.27
CA LEU A 431 26.15 28.04 12.23
C LEU A 431 26.30 29.56 12.14
N ASP A 432 27.42 30.02 11.58
CA ASP A 432 27.59 31.42 11.22
C ASP A 432 26.54 31.85 10.18
N LYS A 433 26.03 33.07 10.32
CA LYS A 433 25.04 33.65 9.40
C LYS A 433 25.50 33.69 7.95
N ASN A 434 26.80 33.83 7.72
CA ASN A 434 27.40 33.78 6.38
C ASN A 434 27.32 32.37 5.77
N ILE A 435 27.49 31.32 6.58
CA ILE A 435 27.33 29.92 6.14
C ILE A 435 25.85 29.65 5.81
N VAL A 436 24.93 30.12 6.65
CA VAL A 436 23.49 30.00 6.39
C VAL A 436 23.11 30.69 5.07
N THR A 437 23.52 31.94 4.90
CA THR A 437 23.25 32.69 3.66
C THR A 437 23.85 31.99 2.44
N TYR A 438 25.04 31.41 2.58
CA TYR A 438 25.67 30.61 1.53
C TYR A 438 24.88 29.32 1.23
N LEU A 439 24.45 28.59 2.26
CA LEU A 439 23.64 27.39 2.06
C LEU A 439 22.34 27.74 1.35
N GLN A 440 21.66 28.81 1.75
CA GLN A 440 20.44 29.22 1.07
C GLN A 440 20.67 29.67 -0.38
N SER A 441 21.79 30.35 -0.68
CA SER A 441 22.11 30.74 -2.06
C SER A 441 22.34 29.53 -2.99
N LYS A 442 22.77 28.38 -2.46
CA LYS A 442 22.88 27.13 -3.23
C LYS A 442 21.54 26.57 -3.72
N PHE A 443 20.42 26.94 -3.10
CA PHE A 443 19.09 26.42 -3.45
C PHE A 443 18.20 27.46 -4.14
N TRP A 444 18.54 28.76 -4.06
CA TRP A 444 17.84 29.82 -4.79
C TRP A 444 18.35 30.06 -6.21
N SER A 445 19.60 29.71 -6.49
CA SER A 445 20.19 29.83 -7.82
C SER A 445 20.17 28.46 -8.49
N ASP A 446 19.32 28.30 -9.51
CA ASP A 446 19.31 27.21 -10.51
C ASP A 446 18.70 25.84 -10.12
N ASN A 447 17.39 25.81 -9.86
CA ASN A 447 16.55 24.60 -10.05
C ASN A 447 15.23 24.90 -10.80
N ASN A 448 15.18 25.98 -11.60
CA ASN A 448 14.07 26.27 -12.53
C ASN A 448 14.29 25.61 -13.88
#